data_AF-K1SKZ4-F1
#
_entry.id   AF-K1SKZ4-F1
#
_cell.length_a   1.000
_cell.length_b   1.000
_cell.length_c   1.000
_cell.angle_alpha   90.00
_cell.angle_beta   90.00
_cell.angle_gamma   90.00
#
_symmetry.space_group_name_H-M   'P 1'
#
loop_
_entity.id
_entity.type
_entity.pdbx_description
1 polymer ?
#
loop_
_entity_poly.entity_id
_entity_poly.type
_entity_poly.pdbx_seq_one_letter_code
_entity_poly.pdbx_strand_id
1 'polypeptide(L)'
;MMIRNIRTNIYKILTGYGFYICIIFTAVLCFSAYVYEDSMNGDKYSVFMAYKTFDKDFMLSDTRFCSFEVMLKGAGSWLSLFIPLISAFAFIPLVCDEYEAKSVRFEIFRSSKLCYNLSKFITACLCGGFAVMLGFGLFTLADYALFPNINEYSAELKKTYEEFLVYSYPDITQNGYGFIILKKL
;
A
#
# COMPACT_ATOMS: atom_id res chain seq x y z
N MET A 1 -5.78 -4.23 -31.93
CA MET A 1 -4.47 -4.91 -31.75
C MET A 1 -3.82 -4.57 -30.41
N MET A 2 -3.69 -3.28 -30.09
CA MET A 2 -3.16 -2.75 -28.82
C MET A 2 -3.77 -3.38 -27.55
N ILE A 3 -5.11 -3.41 -27.46
CA ILE A 3 -5.82 -3.96 -26.28
C ILE A 3 -5.49 -5.43 -26.03
N ARG A 4 -5.32 -6.23 -27.09
CA ARG A 4 -4.94 -7.65 -26.97
C ARG A 4 -3.51 -7.80 -26.43
N ASN A 5 -2.60 -6.93 -26.86
CA ASN A 5 -1.23 -6.92 -26.36
C ASN A 5 -1.21 -6.49 -24.89
N ILE A 6 -1.96 -5.46 -24.50
CA ILE A 6 -2.10 -5.03 -23.10
C ILE A 6 -2.61 -6.18 -22.24
N ARG A 7 -3.71 -6.83 -22.63
CA ARG A 7 -4.27 -7.98 -21.89
C ARG A 7 -3.27 -9.12 -21.70
N THR A 8 -2.50 -9.44 -22.75
CA THR A 8 -1.49 -10.50 -22.70
C THR A 8 -0.34 -10.13 -21.77
N ASN A 9 0.13 -8.88 -21.84
CA ASN A 9 1.19 -8.38 -20.97
C ASN A 9 0.74 -8.31 -19.50
N ILE A 10 -0.48 -7.86 -19.23
CA ILE A 10 -1.05 -7.85 -17.87
C ILE A 10 -1.07 -9.28 -17.30
N TYR A 11 -1.53 -10.26 -18.08
CA TYR A 11 -1.57 -11.65 -17.62
C TYR A 11 -0.18 -12.17 -17.26
N LYS A 12 0.83 -11.92 -18.11
CA LYS A 12 2.23 -12.30 -17.85
C LYS A 12 2.79 -11.66 -16.58
N ILE A 13 2.48 -10.39 -16.33
CA ILE A 13 2.93 -9.69 -15.12
C ILE A 13 2.25 -10.26 -13.88
N LEU A 14 0.93 -10.46 -13.92
CA LEU A 14 0.16 -10.98 -12.78
C LEU A 14 0.61 -12.38 -12.36
N THR A 15 1.06 -13.22 -13.30
CA THR A 15 1.61 -14.55 -12.98
C THR A 15 3.13 -14.52 -12.72
N GLY A 16 3.78 -13.38 -12.90
CA GLY A 16 5.22 -13.20 -12.73
C GLY A 16 5.61 -12.99 -11.26
N TYR A 17 6.78 -13.50 -10.88
CA TYR A 17 7.30 -13.36 -9.51
C TYR A 17 7.51 -11.88 -9.10
N GLY A 18 7.88 -11.01 -10.05
CA GLY A 18 8.10 -9.59 -9.78
C GLY A 18 6.88 -8.86 -9.23
N PHE A 19 5.67 -9.27 -9.65
CA PHE A 19 4.42 -8.71 -9.14
C PHE A 19 4.21 -9.05 -7.66
N TYR A 20 4.43 -10.31 -7.27
CA TYR A 20 4.32 -10.74 -5.87
C TYR A 20 5.40 -10.12 -4.99
N ILE A 21 6.63 -9.99 -5.50
CA ILE A 21 7.72 -9.30 -4.80
C ILE A 21 7.34 -7.84 -4.51
N CYS A 22 6.77 -7.14 -5.49
CA CYS A 22 6.29 -5.77 -5.33
C CYS A 22 5.23 -5.65 -4.21
N ILE A 23 4.28 -6.58 -4.16
CA ILE A 23 3.25 -6.64 -3.10
C ILE A 23 3.90 -6.82 -1.72
N ILE A 24 4.80 -7.79 -1.57
CA ILE A 24 5.46 -8.11 -0.30
C ILE A 24 6.30 -6.92 0.18
N PHE A 25 7.11 -6.32 -0.71
CA PHE A 25 7.92 -5.15 -0.35
C PHE A 25 7.08 -3.96 0.07
N THR A 26 5.97 -3.71 -0.61
CA THR A 26 5.03 -2.65 -0.23
C THR A 26 4.50 -2.88 1.18
N ALA A 27 4.04 -4.10 1.49
CA ALA A 27 3.54 -4.45 2.81
C ALA A 27 4.61 -4.30 3.91
N VAL A 28 5.81 -4.84 3.70
CA VAL A 28 6.94 -4.74 4.64
C VAL A 28 7.31 -3.28 4.90
N LEU A 29 7.29 -2.44 3.86
CA LEU A 29 7.60 -1.02 4.01
C LEU A 29 6.54 -0.31 4.84
N CYS A 30 5.26 -0.59 4.64
CA CYS A 30 4.20 -0.06 5.49
C CYS A 30 4.37 -0.47 6.97
N PHE A 31 4.77 -1.71 7.25
CA PHE A 31 5.05 -2.17 8.62
C PHE A 31 6.27 -1.50 9.26
N SER A 32 7.19 -0.98 8.45
CA SER A 32 8.37 -0.26 8.94
C SER A 32 8.06 1.18 9.37
N ALA A 33 6.86 1.70 9.07
CA ALA A 33 6.46 3.06 9.42
C ALA A 33 6.43 3.26 10.94
N TYR A 34 6.87 4.43 11.39
CA TYR A 34 6.87 4.80 12.81
C TYR A 34 5.47 5.19 13.27
N VAL A 35 5.00 4.55 14.33
CA VAL A 35 3.66 4.75 14.92
C VAL A 35 3.76 5.53 16.23
N TYR A 36 4.75 5.19 17.05
CA TYR A 36 4.89 5.74 18.40
C TYR A 36 6.32 6.23 18.64
N GLU A 37 6.43 7.36 19.34
CA GLU A 37 7.70 7.93 19.79
C GLU A 37 7.58 8.12 21.30
N ASP A 38 8.46 7.47 22.06
CA ASP A 38 8.51 7.60 23.51
C ASP A 38 9.16 8.94 23.85
N SER A 39 8.39 9.85 24.44
CA SER A 39 8.85 11.19 24.82
C SER A 39 9.96 11.19 25.90
N MET A 40 10.14 10.08 26.63
CA MET A 40 11.14 9.98 27.71
C MET A 40 12.51 9.53 27.18
N ASN A 41 12.54 8.55 26.27
CA ASN A 41 13.78 7.98 25.73
C ASN A 41 14.11 8.45 24.31
N GLY A 42 13.17 9.03 23.58
CA GLY A 42 13.31 9.42 22.16
C GLY A 42 13.27 8.24 21.19
N ASP A 43 12.86 7.05 21.66
CA ASP A 43 12.83 5.84 20.86
C ASP A 43 11.60 5.82 19.93
N LYS A 44 11.84 5.52 18.65
CA LYS A 44 10.80 5.43 17.62
C LYS A 44 10.45 3.98 17.35
N TYR A 45 9.18 3.65 17.55
CA TYR A 45 8.66 2.30 17.37
C TYR A 45 7.93 2.20 16.02
N SER A 46 8.38 1.28 15.18
CA SER A 46 7.67 0.91 13.95
C SER A 46 6.41 0.11 14.24
N VAL A 47 5.48 -0.03 13.29
CA VAL A 47 4.24 -0.83 13.46
C VAL A 47 4.56 -2.23 14.00
N PHE A 48 5.56 -2.89 13.41
CA PHE A 48 5.98 -4.23 13.83
C PHE A 48 6.55 -4.26 15.26
N MET A 49 7.35 -3.25 15.62
CA MET A 49 7.98 -3.18 16.94
C MET A 49 6.99 -2.78 18.02
N ALA A 50 6.05 -1.88 17.70
CA ALA A 50 4.97 -1.47 18.58
C ALA A 50 4.09 -2.67 18.96
N TYR A 51 3.68 -3.48 17.98
CA TYR A 51 2.90 -4.69 18.22
C TYR A 51 3.63 -5.70 19.13
N LYS A 52 4.95 -5.86 18.95
CA LYS A 52 5.73 -6.83 19.74
C LYS A 52 6.02 -6.36 21.17
N THR A 53 6.10 -5.05 21.39
CA THR A 53 6.62 -4.47 22.64
C THR A 53 5.51 -4.05 23.60
N PHE A 54 4.38 -3.58 23.09
CA PHE A 54 3.30 -3.05 23.90
C PHE A 54 2.20 -4.08 24.13
N ASP A 55 1.67 -4.10 25.36
CA ASP A 55 0.51 -4.91 25.71
C ASP A 55 -0.78 -4.22 25.24
N LYS A 56 -1.85 -5.00 25.02
CA LYS A 56 -3.13 -4.52 24.52
C LYS A 56 -3.74 -3.44 25.42
N ASP A 57 -3.58 -3.56 26.74
CA ASP A 57 -4.07 -2.57 27.71
C ASP A 57 -3.35 -1.21 27.57
N PHE A 58 -2.06 -1.23 27.23
CA PHE A 58 -1.32 0.01 26.93
C PHE A 58 -1.77 0.61 25.60
N MET A 59 -2.02 -0.21 24.58
CA MET A 59 -2.50 0.26 23.28
C MET A 59 -3.90 0.88 23.35
N LEU A 60 -4.75 0.45 24.30
CA LEU A 60 -6.07 1.03 24.56
C LEU A 60 -6.01 2.34 25.36
N SER A 61 -4.87 2.64 25.99
CA SER A 61 -4.69 3.89 26.74
C SER A 61 -4.37 5.10 25.86
N ASP A 62 -3.87 4.87 24.64
CA ASP A 62 -3.43 5.91 23.71
C ASP A 62 -4.07 5.71 22.32
N THR A 63 -4.73 6.75 21.82
CA THR A 63 -5.44 6.72 20.52
C THR A 63 -4.49 6.61 19.33
N ARG A 64 -3.18 6.86 19.52
CA ARG A 64 -2.15 6.70 18.47
C ARG A 64 -2.00 5.26 17.97
N PHE A 65 -2.38 4.27 18.78
CA PHE A 65 -2.41 2.86 18.40
C PHE A 65 -3.73 2.42 17.73
N CYS A 66 -4.66 3.35 17.49
CA CYS A 66 -5.87 3.06 16.75
C CYS A 66 -5.50 2.62 15.32
N SER A 67 -6.10 1.53 14.84
CA SER A 67 -5.83 0.98 13.49
C SER A 67 -5.91 2.03 12.38
N PHE A 68 -6.85 2.98 12.43
CA PHE A 68 -6.90 4.06 11.43
C PHE A 68 -5.70 5.01 11.45
N GLU A 69 -5.17 5.32 12.63
CA GLU A 69 -4.00 6.19 12.74
C GLU A 69 -2.72 5.44 12.33
N VAL A 70 -2.62 4.16 12.68
CA VAL A 70 -1.54 3.27 12.22
C VAL A 70 -1.54 3.16 10.70
N MET A 71 -2.70 2.92 10.07
CA MET A 71 -2.87 2.90 8.62
C MET A 71 -2.43 4.23 7.98
N LEU A 72 -2.81 5.36 8.57
CA LEU A 72 -2.44 6.69 8.12
C LEU A 72 -0.92 6.93 8.16
N LYS A 73 -0.26 6.50 9.23
CA LYS A 73 1.21 6.59 9.36
C LYS A 73 1.90 5.66 8.38
N GLY A 74 1.33 4.48 8.11
CA GLY A 74 1.78 3.55 7.07
C GLY A 74 1.75 4.13 5.66
N ALA A 75 0.75 4.95 5.35
CA ALA A 75 0.65 5.72 4.09
C ALA A 75 1.57 6.97 4.04
N GLY A 76 2.46 7.13 5.03
CA GLY A 76 3.27 8.32 5.22
C GLY A 76 4.40 8.52 4.19
N SER A 77 5.25 9.52 4.47
CA SER A 77 6.27 10.01 3.53
C SER A 77 7.26 8.95 3.02
N TRP A 78 7.49 7.87 3.77
CA TRP A 78 8.39 6.80 3.36
C TRP A 78 7.82 5.99 2.20
N LEU A 79 6.53 5.62 2.27
CA LEU A 79 5.86 4.89 1.19
C LEU A 79 5.90 5.72 -0.10
N SER A 80 5.55 7.01 -0.01
CA SER A 80 5.57 7.93 -1.16
C SER A 80 6.92 7.99 -1.86
N LEU A 81 8.03 7.93 -1.11
CA LEU A 81 9.38 7.97 -1.66
C LEU A 81 9.75 6.69 -2.42
N PHE A 82 9.31 5.53 -1.94
CA PHE A 82 9.68 4.23 -2.50
C PHE A 82 8.68 3.67 -3.53
N ILE A 83 7.47 4.22 -3.66
CA ILE A 83 6.46 3.76 -4.65
C ILE A 83 7.02 3.66 -6.09
N PRO A 84 7.74 4.67 -6.63
CA PRO A 84 8.27 4.56 -8.00
C PRO A 84 9.28 3.42 -8.16
N LEU A 85 10.10 3.17 -7.14
CA LEU A 85 11.09 2.09 -7.15
C LEU A 85 10.42 0.72 -7.04
N ILE A 86 9.46 0.58 -6.12
CA ILE A 86 8.79 -0.69 -5.83
C ILE A 86 7.90 -1.10 -7.01
N SER A 87 7.12 -0.16 -7.54
CA SER A 87 6.25 -0.40 -8.70
C SER A 87 7.01 -0.87 -9.95
N ALA A 88 8.28 -0.48 -10.11
CA ALA A 88 9.12 -0.93 -11.20
C ALA A 88 9.42 -2.44 -11.15
N PHE A 89 9.51 -3.05 -9.95
CA PHE A 89 9.76 -4.50 -9.81
C PHE A 89 8.67 -5.37 -10.42
N ALA A 90 7.43 -4.87 -10.52
CA ALA A 90 6.35 -5.58 -11.20
C ALA A 90 6.60 -5.70 -12.72
N PHE A 91 7.35 -4.77 -13.32
CA PHE A 91 7.55 -4.67 -14.77
C PHE A 91 8.94 -5.12 -15.23
N ILE A 92 9.99 -4.94 -14.42
CA ILE A 92 11.38 -5.25 -14.81
C ILE A 92 11.56 -6.68 -15.31
N PRO A 93 11.07 -7.74 -14.61
CA PRO A 93 11.23 -9.12 -15.09
C PRO A 93 10.66 -9.34 -16.49
N LEU A 94 9.47 -8.79 -16.78
CA LEU A 94 8.86 -8.90 -18.10
C LEU A 94 9.76 -8.32 -19.19
N VAL A 95 10.40 -7.18 -18.91
CA VAL A 95 11.31 -6.54 -19.87
C VAL A 95 12.56 -7.39 -20.04
N CYS A 96 13.20 -7.81 -18.94
CA CYS A 96 14.40 -8.63 -18.97
C CYS A 96 14.19 -9.94 -19.75
N ASP A 97 13.10 -10.66 -19.48
CA ASP A 97 12.76 -11.91 -20.15
C ASP A 97 12.57 -11.73 -21.66
N GLU A 98 11.99 -10.61 -22.09
CA GLU A 98 11.79 -10.31 -23.52
C GLU A 98 13.08 -9.96 -24.25
N TYR A 99 14.00 -9.26 -23.58
CA TYR A 99 15.33 -8.99 -24.11
C TYR A 99 16.16 -10.27 -24.21
N GLU A 100 16.10 -11.13 -23.19
CA GLU A 100 16.81 -12.42 -23.17
C GLU A 100 16.28 -13.36 -24.26
N ALA A 101 14.95 -13.46 -24.39
CA ALA A 101 14.31 -14.25 -25.43
C ALA A 101 14.43 -13.65 -26.85
N LYS A 102 15.00 -12.44 -26.99
CA LYS A 102 15.09 -11.66 -28.24
C LYS A 102 13.72 -11.48 -28.92
N SER A 103 12.63 -11.56 -28.16
CA SER A 103 11.26 -11.59 -28.66
C SER A 103 10.77 -10.21 -29.11
N VAL A 104 11.43 -9.14 -28.65
CA VAL A 104 11.14 -7.73 -28.97
C VAL A 104 11.01 -7.49 -30.48
N ARG A 105 11.88 -8.09 -31.30
CA ARG A 105 11.84 -7.92 -32.77
C ARG A 105 10.56 -8.48 -33.38
N PHE A 106 10.10 -9.63 -32.90
CA PHE A 106 8.89 -10.27 -33.40
C PHE A 106 7.64 -9.50 -33.00
N GLU A 107 7.59 -8.95 -31.78
CA GLU A 107 6.46 -8.15 -31.32
C GLU A 107 6.36 -6.80 -32.06
N ILE A 108 7.48 -6.12 -32.30
CA ILE A 108 7.53 -4.85 -33.05
C ILE A 108 7.08 -5.07 -34.50
N PHE A 109 7.54 -6.15 -35.15
CA PHE A 109 7.13 -6.46 -36.52
C PHE A 109 5.62 -6.69 -36.63
N ARG A 110 5.02 -7.33 -35.62
CA ARG A 110 3.59 -7.65 -35.62
C ARG A 110 2.71 -6.42 -35.36
N SER A 111 3.11 -5.50 -34.46
CA SER A 111 2.18 -4.48 -33.93
C SER A 111 2.57 -3.02 -34.20
N SER A 112 3.73 -2.74 -34.80
CA SER A 112 4.39 -1.42 -34.92
C SER A 112 5.04 -0.91 -33.63
N LYS A 113 6.09 -0.09 -33.79
CA LYS A 113 6.93 0.45 -32.69
C LYS A 113 6.14 1.29 -31.68
N LEU A 114 5.23 2.16 -32.16
CA LEU A 114 4.43 3.02 -31.28
C LEU A 114 3.44 2.21 -30.45
N CYS A 115 2.73 1.27 -31.08
CA CYS A 115 1.74 0.46 -30.39
C CYS A 115 2.39 -0.47 -29.35
N TYR A 116 3.58 -0.99 -29.65
CA TYR A 116 4.38 -1.77 -28.70
C TYR A 116 4.75 -0.93 -27.46
N ASN A 117 5.37 0.24 -27.65
CA ASN A 117 5.81 1.09 -26.55
C ASN A 117 4.62 1.60 -25.70
N LEU A 118 3.52 2.03 -26.34
CA LEU A 118 2.34 2.52 -25.63
C LEU A 118 1.66 1.41 -24.82
N SER A 119 1.55 0.20 -25.40
CA SER A 119 0.97 -0.95 -24.69
C SER A 119 1.78 -1.31 -23.45
N LYS A 120 3.12 -1.27 -23.55
CA LYS A 120 4.03 -1.55 -22.43
C LYS A 120 3.93 -0.49 -21.34
N PHE A 121 3.91 0.79 -21.71
CA PHE A 121 3.76 1.89 -20.77
C PHE A 121 2.45 1.79 -19.99
N ILE A 122 1.32 1.63 -20.67
CA ILE A 122 0.00 1.47 -20.04
C ILE A 122 -0.01 0.25 -19.11
N THR A 123 0.54 -0.86 -19.57
CA THR A 123 0.59 -2.10 -18.76
C THR A 123 1.46 -1.92 -17.52
N ALA A 124 2.62 -1.25 -17.63
CA ALA A 124 3.50 -0.96 -16.50
C ALA A 124 2.80 -0.07 -15.46
N CYS A 125 2.13 1.00 -15.90
CA CYS A 125 1.37 1.88 -15.00
C CYS A 125 0.26 1.13 -14.26
N LEU A 126 -0.54 0.33 -14.98
CA LEU A 126 -1.66 -0.41 -14.40
C LEU A 126 -1.19 -1.49 -13.44
N CYS A 127 -0.23 -2.34 -13.85
CA CYS A 127 0.23 -3.44 -13.01
C CYS A 127 1.06 -2.96 -11.81
N GLY A 128 1.90 -1.93 -11.99
CA GLY A 128 2.67 -1.34 -10.89
C GLY A 128 1.77 -0.71 -9.83
N GLY A 129 0.80 0.11 -10.25
CA GLY A 129 -0.18 0.70 -9.34
C GLY A 129 -1.05 -0.34 -8.64
N PHE A 130 -1.51 -1.35 -9.37
CA PHE A 130 -2.32 -2.43 -8.82
C PHE A 130 -1.54 -3.28 -7.81
N ALA A 131 -0.26 -3.57 -8.05
CA ALA A 131 0.59 -4.29 -7.10
C ALA A 131 0.76 -3.51 -5.77
N VAL A 132 1.01 -2.19 -5.87
CA VAL A 132 1.13 -1.33 -4.68
C VAL A 132 -0.19 -1.26 -3.91
N MET A 133 -1.32 -1.10 -4.61
CA MET A 133 -2.65 -1.09 -4.00
C MET A 133 -2.94 -2.39 -3.23
N LEU A 134 -2.62 -3.55 -3.82
CA LEU A 134 -2.78 -4.84 -3.14
C LEU A 134 -1.84 -4.97 -1.92
N GLY A 135 -0.59 -4.54 -2.03
CA GLY A 135 0.36 -4.55 -0.92
C GLY A 135 -0.10 -3.66 0.24
N PHE A 136 -0.59 -2.46 -0.06
CA PHE A 136 -1.18 -1.57 0.94
C PHE A 136 -2.46 -2.16 1.55
N GLY A 137 -3.32 -2.77 0.73
CA GLY A 137 -4.53 -3.45 1.21
C GLY A 137 -4.24 -4.61 2.17
N LEU A 138 -3.21 -5.41 1.92
CA LEU A 138 -2.75 -6.46 2.83
C LEU A 138 -2.27 -5.89 4.17
N PHE A 139 -1.53 -4.78 4.12
CA PHE A 139 -1.11 -4.07 5.33
C PHE A 139 -2.31 -3.56 6.13
N THR A 140 -3.26 -2.89 5.50
CA THR A 140 -4.47 -2.37 6.17
C THR A 140 -5.30 -3.50 6.80
N LEU A 141 -5.41 -4.64 6.13
CA LEU A 141 -6.13 -5.81 6.66
C LEU A 141 -5.42 -6.40 7.89
N ALA A 142 -4.10 -6.48 7.85
CA ALA A 142 -3.31 -6.95 8.98
C ALA A 142 -3.35 -5.96 10.15
N ASP A 143 -3.26 -4.66 9.88
CA ASP A 143 -3.37 -3.60 10.88
C ASP A 143 -4.73 -3.65 11.59
N TYR A 144 -5.82 -3.77 10.83
CA TYR A 144 -7.16 -3.94 11.39
C TYR A 144 -7.32 -5.18 12.28
N ALA A 145 -6.57 -6.26 12.02
CA ALA A 145 -6.62 -7.48 12.81
C ALA A 145 -5.73 -7.42 14.06
N LEU A 146 -4.64 -6.66 14.03
CA LEU A 146 -3.62 -6.64 15.08
C LEU A 146 -3.80 -5.48 16.07
N PHE A 147 -4.34 -4.34 15.62
CA PHE A 147 -4.48 -3.13 16.43
C PHE A 147 -5.93 -2.91 16.89
N PRO A 148 -6.13 -2.29 18.07
CA PRO A 148 -7.45 -1.99 18.57
C PRO A 148 -8.21 -1.04 17.65
N ASN A 149 -9.50 -1.31 17.49
CA ASN A 149 -10.41 -0.47 16.74
C ASN A 149 -11.03 0.60 17.65
N ILE A 150 -11.55 1.70 17.09
CA ILE A 150 -12.15 2.82 17.84
C ILE A 150 -13.22 2.37 18.84
N ASN A 151 -13.92 1.28 18.53
CA ASN A 151 -14.99 0.75 19.39
C ASN A 151 -14.49 0.07 20.68
N GLU A 152 -13.21 -0.28 20.77
CA GLU A 152 -12.62 -0.89 21.96
C GLU A 152 -12.11 0.15 22.98
N TYR A 153 -12.01 1.42 22.58
CA TYR A 153 -11.60 2.51 23.45
C TYR A 153 -12.73 2.97 24.40
N SER A 154 -12.35 3.55 25.54
CA SER A 154 -13.30 4.11 26.49
C SER A 154 -14.12 5.24 25.86
N ALA A 155 -15.35 5.44 26.35
CA ALA A 155 -16.30 6.41 25.77
C ALA A 155 -15.77 7.86 25.77
N GLU A 156 -14.91 8.21 26.75
CA GLU A 156 -14.28 9.53 26.84
C GLU A 156 -13.21 9.72 25.76
N LEU A 157 -12.27 8.78 25.63
CA LEU A 157 -11.21 8.80 24.62
C LEU A 157 -11.78 8.76 23.20
N LYS A 158 -12.84 7.96 23.00
CA LYS A 158 -13.55 7.88 21.71
C LYS A 158 -14.12 9.23 21.30
N LYS A 159 -14.76 9.95 22.22
CA LYS A 159 -15.36 11.25 21.92
C LYS A 159 -14.29 12.30 21.58
N THR A 160 -13.20 12.33 22.35
CA THR A 160 -12.06 13.23 22.08
C THR A 160 -11.41 12.94 20.73
N TYR A 161 -11.26 11.66 20.38
CA TYR A 161 -10.70 11.26 19.09
C TYR A 161 -11.63 11.56 17.91
N GLU A 162 -12.93 11.34 18.06
CA GLU A 162 -13.92 11.71 17.03
C GLU A 162 -13.94 13.24 16.79
N GLU A 163 -13.87 14.05 17.84
CA GLU A 163 -13.75 15.51 17.73
C GLU A 163 -12.45 15.93 17.01
N PHE A 164 -11.33 15.28 17.32
CA PHE A 164 -10.05 15.50 16.64
C PHE A 164 -10.09 15.09 15.16
N LEU A 165 -10.75 13.98 14.83
CA LEU A 165 -10.92 13.52 13.45
C LEU A 165 -11.81 14.46 12.64
N VAL A 166 -12.89 14.97 13.22
CA VAL A 166 -13.78 15.95 12.56
C VAL A 166 -13.05 17.26 12.29
N TYR A 167 -12.18 17.70 13.21
CA TYR A 167 -11.35 18.88 13.01
C TYR A 167 -10.29 18.68 11.91
N SER A 168 -9.60 17.54 11.94
CA SER A 168 -8.50 17.24 11.01
C SER A 168 -9.00 16.87 9.60
N TYR A 169 -10.21 16.32 9.49
CA TYR A 169 -10.78 15.83 8.25
C TYR A 169 -12.29 16.16 8.16
N PRO A 170 -12.66 17.39 7.77
CA PRO A 170 -14.06 17.85 7.76
C PRO A 170 -14.99 17.05 6.82
N ASP A 171 -14.43 16.35 5.81
CA ASP A 171 -15.13 15.46 4.87
C ASP A 171 -15.60 14.12 5.47
N ILE A 172 -15.21 13.78 6.72
CA ILE A 172 -15.54 12.51 7.38
C ILE A 172 -17.02 12.43 7.79
N THR A 173 -17.70 13.57 7.91
CA THR A 173 -18.99 13.70 8.59
C THR A 173 -20.19 13.05 7.88
N GLN A 174 -20.12 12.72 6.59
CA GLN A 174 -21.34 12.32 5.85
C GLN A 174 -21.60 10.80 5.74
N ASN A 175 -20.60 9.91 5.78
CA ASN A 175 -20.80 8.50 5.36
C ASN A 175 -20.30 7.40 6.32
N GLY A 176 -19.89 7.72 7.54
CA GLY A 176 -19.50 6.72 8.54
C GLY A 176 -18.21 5.95 8.23
N TYR A 177 -17.74 5.18 9.22
CA TYR A 177 -16.39 4.63 9.26
C TYR A 177 -16.06 3.62 8.15
N GLY A 178 -17.05 2.83 7.71
CA GLY A 178 -16.86 1.86 6.62
C GLY A 178 -16.58 2.49 5.26
N PHE A 179 -17.06 3.72 5.01
CA PHE A 179 -16.80 4.45 3.77
C PHE A 179 -15.37 5.04 3.73
N ILE A 180 -14.74 5.21 4.90
CA ILE A 180 -13.39 5.77 5.04
C ILE A 180 -12.32 4.80 4.52
N ILE A 181 -12.47 3.50 4.81
CA ILE A 181 -11.57 2.45 4.31
C ILE A 181 -11.64 2.37 2.78
N LEU A 182 -12.83 2.57 2.21
CA LEU A 182 -13.11 2.47 0.78
C LEU A 182 -12.68 3.71 -0.02
N LYS A 183 -12.66 4.90 0.58
CA LYS A 183 -12.25 6.16 -0.08
C LYS A 183 -10.73 6.37 -0.14
N LYS A 184 -9.97 5.58 0.64
CA LYS A 184 -8.50 5.65 0.75
C LYS A 184 -7.76 4.43 0.17
N LEU A 185 -8.50 3.37 -0.20
CA LEU A 185 -8.05 2.31 -1.11
C LEU A 185 -8.04 2.84 -2.55
#